data_AF-A0A7X9A7L0-F1
#
_entry.id   AF-A0A7X9A7L0-F1
#
_cell.length_a   1.000
_cell.length_b   1.000
_cell.length_c   1.000
_cell.angle_alpha   90.00
_cell.angle_beta   90.00
_cell.angle_gamma   90.00
#
_symmetry.space_group_name_H-M   'P 1'
#
loop_
_entity.id
_entity.type
_entity.pdbx_description
1 polymer ?
#
loop_
_entity_poly.entity_id
_entity_poly.type
_entity_poly.pdbx_seq_one_letter_code
_entity_poly.pdbx_strand_id
1 'polypeptide(L)'
;MNLRIQERLNEKFKHGERRLIFWYDDNADYAEEIDSLQLDHAKLHKLSKDNIFFTKYLLEYEDKENSYLIYAPFPKPVDKDNHLADMFYYSEPFYTDRVSELCIDLHIPEKYKKQLSQYPKFWRSIERIEKFAALGIENYNQEIIEVGLLAVLAGVKVPRFEEVLKTLIISGEYGENKYITAFDKMGLLPSFWQLCQKYYGYNEEKPTLEKLVVTLLMTYTAHHFRGDLPKPWQPFLSYKKNDSAVFISNLMNNMLYQERYDRIAHEIAFKIKVEEFLNNVPVENYFECDTFETFDINIIKHLASLLVSNAAPLSEEYQEVIKNRSSKKHFAAKYVFYYQAIAKADKLLAEIEKFTKAHAKDADEMIKLYTAAWAKIDRYYRNFYIAFDQIGSNEILYELRKLVENTYTNRYLMKLSILWADKLETISSFGELTGQKQFDFYRRIVAPAVKKECTAVIISDGFRYECGMELDERLKEKANASSELQYMISLLPSYTRLGMAGLLPHNSLTFTAGYDVLVDGEPCVSL
;
A
#
# COMPACT_ATOMS: atom_id res chain seq x y z
N MET A 1 12.81 -37.34 -20.46
CA MET A 1 12.07 -38.61 -20.47
C MET A 1 11.81 -39.07 -19.03
N ASN A 2 10.61 -39.56 -18.70
CA ASN A 2 10.31 -40.15 -17.39
C ASN A 2 11.18 -41.40 -17.14
N LEU A 3 11.96 -41.42 -16.05
CA LEU A 3 12.84 -42.53 -15.65
C LEU A 3 12.09 -43.87 -15.60
N ARG A 4 10.81 -43.85 -15.23
CA ARG A 4 9.99 -45.06 -15.12
C ARG A 4 9.59 -45.67 -16.46
N ILE A 5 9.37 -44.84 -17.48
CA ILE A 5 9.15 -45.33 -18.87
C ILE A 5 10.44 -45.96 -19.37
N GLN A 6 11.58 -45.32 -19.12
CA GLN A 6 12.90 -45.83 -19.49
C GLN A 6 13.18 -47.19 -18.83
N GLU A 7 12.93 -47.31 -17.52
CA GLU A 7 13.08 -48.59 -16.79
C GLU A 7 12.17 -49.68 -17.36
N ARG A 8 10.88 -49.39 -17.58
CA ARG A 8 9.93 -50.36 -18.17
C ARG A 8 10.34 -50.81 -19.57
N LEU A 9 10.86 -49.89 -20.38
CA LEU A 9 11.36 -50.20 -21.73
C LEU A 9 12.64 -51.04 -21.64
N ASN A 10 13.60 -50.67 -20.80
CA ASN A 10 14.85 -51.41 -20.64
C ASN A 10 14.63 -52.81 -20.05
N GLU A 11 13.66 -53.00 -19.14
CA GLU A 11 13.24 -54.33 -18.69
C GLU A 11 12.73 -55.18 -19.85
N LYS A 12 11.92 -54.61 -20.75
CA LYS A 12 11.42 -55.33 -21.93
C LYS A 12 12.52 -55.73 -22.91
N PHE A 13 13.63 -55.00 -22.96
CA PHE A 13 14.77 -55.30 -23.83
C PHE A 13 15.87 -56.15 -23.16
N LYS A 14 15.73 -56.53 -21.88
CA LYS A 14 16.78 -57.18 -21.08
C LYS A 14 17.05 -58.65 -21.45
N HIS A 15 16.16 -59.29 -22.20
CA HIS A 15 16.27 -60.69 -22.59
C HIS A 15 16.94 -60.79 -23.97
N GLY A 16 18.03 -61.54 -24.09
CA GLY A 16 18.96 -61.57 -25.24
C GLY A 16 18.43 -62.10 -26.59
N GLU A 17 17.12 -62.13 -26.80
CA GLU A 17 16.49 -62.33 -28.11
C GLU A 17 16.11 -60.97 -28.71
N ARG A 18 16.19 -60.84 -30.03
CA ARG A 18 15.80 -59.62 -30.74
C ARG A 18 14.34 -59.28 -30.47
N ARG A 19 14.06 -58.03 -30.07
CA ARG A 19 12.71 -57.51 -29.82
C ARG A 19 12.45 -56.23 -30.60
N LEU A 20 11.30 -56.19 -31.25
CA LEU A 20 10.75 -54.97 -31.82
C LEU A 20 9.61 -54.52 -30.92
N ILE A 21 9.64 -53.26 -30.51
CA ILE A 21 8.59 -52.67 -29.69
C ILE A 21 8.00 -51.47 -30.42
N PHE A 22 6.70 -51.51 -30.71
CA PHE A 22 6.00 -50.39 -31.33
C PHE A 22 5.31 -49.54 -30.27
N TRP A 23 5.65 -48.25 -30.24
CA TRP A 23 5.03 -47.27 -29.38
C TRP A 23 4.31 -46.21 -30.23
N TYR A 24 2.99 -46.38 -30.37
CA TYR A 24 2.13 -45.35 -30.94
C TYR A 24 1.69 -44.39 -29.84
N ASP A 25 2.11 -43.14 -29.98
CA ASP A 25 1.77 -42.04 -29.09
C ASP A 25 0.71 -41.18 -29.77
N ASP A 26 -0.55 -41.52 -29.50
CA ASP A 26 -1.74 -40.95 -30.16
C ASP A 26 -1.74 -39.42 -30.19
N ASN A 27 -1.26 -38.78 -29.13
CA ASN A 27 -1.26 -37.32 -28.98
C ASN A 27 0.13 -36.68 -29.18
N ALA A 28 1.15 -37.46 -29.53
CA ALA A 28 2.55 -37.03 -29.56
C ALA A 28 3.02 -36.41 -28.24
N ASP A 29 2.53 -36.92 -27.11
CA ASP A 29 2.81 -36.37 -25.79
C ASP A 29 4.28 -36.55 -25.38
N TYR A 30 5.03 -37.46 -25.98
CA TYR A 30 6.45 -37.73 -25.70
C TYR A 30 7.42 -37.29 -26.81
N ALA A 31 6.92 -36.61 -27.85
CA ALA A 31 7.68 -36.35 -29.07
C ALA A 31 8.92 -35.47 -28.84
N GLU A 32 8.85 -34.53 -27.88
CA GLU A 32 9.96 -33.66 -27.49
C GLU A 32 11.00 -34.37 -26.60
N GLU A 33 10.60 -35.45 -25.93
CA GLU A 33 11.44 -36.13 -24.93
C GLU A 33 12.08 -37.41 -25.46
N ILE A 34 11.54 -37.99 -26.54
CA ILE A 34 11.94 -39.31 -27.02
C ILE A 34 13.45 -39.39 -27.35
N ASP A 35 14.07 -38.29 -27.81
CA ASP A 35 15.51 -38.23 -28.11
C ASP A 35 16.40 -38.35 -26.87
N SER A 36 15.86 -38.01 -25.70
CA SER A 36 16.58 -38.11 -24.42
C SER A 36 16.50 -39.50 -23.78
N LEU A 37 15.74 -40.43 -24.37
CA LEU A 37 15.55 -41.78 -23.85
C LEU A 37 16.84 -42.61 -24.00
N GLN A 38 17.33 -43.16 -22.89
CA GLN A 38 18.49 -44.07 -22.90
C GLN A 38 18.04 -45.53 -22.89
N LEU A 39 18.35 -46.24 -23.97
CA LEU A 39 18.03 -47.66 -24.15
C LEU A 39 19.31 -48.50 -24.03
N ASP A 40 19.33 -49.48 -23.13
CA ASP A 40 20.54 -50.28 -22.85
C ASP A 40 20.79 -51.38 -23.91
N HIS A 41 19.72 -51.96 -24.45
CA HIS A 41 19.78 -53.13 -25.33
C HIS A 41 18.95 -52.95 -26.62
N ALA A 42 18.62 -51.71 -26.98
CA ALA A 42 17.82 -51.41 -28.16
C ALA A 42 18.20 -50.07 -28.80
N LYS A 43 17.92 -49.94 -30.10
CA LYS A 43 18.06 -48.68 -30.83
C LYS A 43 16.71 -47.97 -30.93
N LEU A 44 16.70 -46.63 -30.85
CA LEU A 44 15.51 -45.82 -31.10
C LEU A 44 15.35 -45.58 -32.61
N HIS A 45 14.16 -45.86 -33.15
CA HIS A 45 13.78 -45.49 -34.51
C HIS A 45 12.49 -44.68 -34.49
N LYS A 46 12.54 -43.45 -35.02
CA LYS A 46 11.35 -42.59 -35.10
C LYS A 46 10.60 -42.85 -36.39
N LEU A 47 9.37 -43.34 -36.26
CA LEU A 47 8.46 -43.52 -37.37
C LEU A 47 7.83 -42.17 -37.75
N SER A 48 7.85 -41.87 -39.05
CA SER A 48 7.15 -40.75 -39.67
C SER A 48 6.31 -41.27 -40.84
N LYS A 49 5.47 -40.42 -41.43
CA LYS A 49 4.70 -40.82 -42.63
C LYS A 49 5.59 -41.06 -43.85
N ASP A 50 6.77 -40.45 -43.88
CA ASP A 50 7.67 -40.46 -45.05
C ASP A 50 8.70 -41.59 -45.01
N ASN A 51 8.86 -42.29 -43.87
CA ASN A 51 9.89 -43.32 -43.69
C ASN A 51 9.33 -44.73 -43.45
N ILE A 52 8.04 -44.96 -43.67
CA ILE A 52 7.37 -46.25 -43.41
C ILE A 52 8.02 -47.39 -44.21
N PHE A 53 8.26 -47.18 -45.51
CA PHE A 53 8.90 -48.19 -46.37
C PHE A 53 10.34 -48.48 -45.93
N PHE A 54 11.11 -47.42 -45.64
CA PHE A 54 12.47 -47.55 -45.12
C PHE A 54 12.49 -48.32 -43.79
N THR A 55 11.54 -48.03 -42.89
CA THR A 55 11.42 -48.74 -41.60
C THR A 55 11.24 -50.24 -41.80
N LYS A 56 10.39 -50.64 -42.76
CA LYS A 56 10.18 -52.05 -43.08
C LYS A 56 11.45 -52.71 -43.62
N TYR A 57 12.13 -52.04 -44.55
CA TYR A 57 13.39 -52.53 -45.12
C TYR A 57 14.49 -52.66 -44.05
N LEU A 58 14.65 -51.65 -43.20
CA LEU A 58 15.62 -51.62 -42.10
C LEU A 58 15.42 -52.83 -41.19
N LEU A 59 14.19 -53.05 -40.74
CA LEU A 59 13.89 -54.04 -39.71
C LEU A 59 13.76 -55.47 -40.25
N GLU A 60 13.40 -55.69 -41.52
CA GLU A 60 13.24 -57.04 -42.09
C GLU A 60 14.45 -57.51 -42.90
N TYR A 61 15.23 -56.59 -43.43
CA TYR A 61 16.31 -56.89 -44.37
C TYR A 61 17.69 -56.45 -43.87
N GLU A 62 17.83 -55.19 -43.45
CA GLU A 62 19.14 -54.58 -43.15
C GLU A 62 19.67 -54.94 -41.75
N ASP A 63 18.86 -54.79 -40.70
CA ASP A 63 19.24 -55.05 -39.31
C ASP A 63 18.28 -56.07 -38.65
N LYS A 64 18.65 -57.35 -38.79
CA LYS A 64 17.90 -58.51 -38.28
C LYS A 64 18.38 -59.00 -36.91
N GLU A 65 19.39 -58.36 -36.34
CA GLU A 65 20.03 -58.81 -35.10
C GLU A 65 19.70 -57.88 -33.93
N ASN A 66 19.63 -56.56 -34.16
CA ASN A 66 19.40 -55.61 -33.08
C ASN A 66 17.91 -55.43 -32.76
N SER A 67 17.64 -55.18 -31.48
CA SER A 67 16.33 -54.77 -30.98
C SER A 67 16.07 -53.29 -31.24
N TYR A 68 14.81 -52.93 -31.47
CA TYR A 68 14.40 -51.56 -31.76
C TYR A 68 13.16 -51.15 -30.97
N LEU A 69 13.16 -49.90 -30.49
CA LEU A 69 11.96 -49.16 -30.12
C LEU A 69 11.53 -48.31 -31.31
N ILE A 70 10.37 -48.62 -31.88
CA ILE A 70 9.75 -47.87 -32.97
C ILE A 70 8.76 -46.88 -32.36
N TYR A 71 9.14 -45.62 -32.27
CA TYR A 71 8.29 -44.55 -31.72
C TYR A 71 7.56 -43.80 -32.83
N ALA A 72 6.23 -43.73 -32.75
CA ALA A 72 5.37 -43.03 -33.69
C ALA A 72 4.59 -41.91 -32.96
N PRO A 73 4.86 -40.62 -33.21
CA PRO A 73 4.16 -39.50 -32.59
C PRO A 73 2.80 -39.24 -33.25
N PHE A 74 2.00 -40.29 -33.44
CA PHE A 74 0.66 -40.27 -34.02
C PHE A 74 -0.07 -41.57 -33.73
N PRO A 75 -1.42 -41.59 -33.83
CA PRO A 75 -2.19 -42.79 -33.52
C PRO A 75 -1.91 -43.91 -34.52
N LYS A 76 -2.02 -45.16 -34.05
CA LYS A 76 -1.89 -46.34 -34.92
C LYS A 76 -2.87 -46.23 -36.09
N PRO A 77 -2.40 -46.28 -37.35
CA PRO A 77 -3.29 -46.30 -38.52
C PRO A 77 -4.14 -47.58 -38.53
N VAL A 78 -5.32 -47.52 -39.14
CA VAL A 78 -6.12 -48.72 -39.40
C VAL A 78 -5.33 -49.71 -40.25
N ASP A 79 -5.47 -51.01 -40.00
CA ASP A 79 -4.58 -52.02 -40.57
C ASP A 79 -4.51 -52.00 -42.10
N LYS A 80 -5.61 -51.65 -42.78
CA LYS A 80 -5.66 -51.49 -44.25
C LYS A 80 -4.65 -50.47 -44.78
N ASP A 81 -4.39 -49.43 -44.00
CA ASP A 81 -3.52 -48.30 -44.36
C ASP A 81 -2.16 -48.38 -43.64
N ASN A 82 -1.92 -49.43 -42.85
CA ASN A 82 -0.69 -49.62 -42.08
C ASN A 82 0.23 -50.64 -42.78
N HIS A 83 1.21 -50.16 -43.54
CA HIS A 83 2.19 -51.01 -44.20
C HIS A 83 3.12 -51.79 -43.26
N LEU A 84 3.13 -51.46 -41.96
CA LEU A 84 3.85 -52.16 -40.90
C LEU A 84 2.91 -53.01 -40.04
N ALA A 85 1.65 -53.24 -40.44
CA ALA A 85 0.67 -54.00 -39.65
C ALA A 85 1.15 -55.42 -39.32
N ASP A 86 1.72 -56.11 -40.31
CA ASP A 86 2.32 -57.43 -40.14
C ASP A 86 3.42 -57.42 -39.07
N MET A 87 4.30 -56.42 -39.14
CA MET A 87 5.36 -56.23 -38.15
C MET A 87 4.84 -55.92 -36.77
N PHE A 88 3.86 -55.03 -36.68
CA PHE A 88 3.21 -54.66 -35.43
C PHE A 88 2.65 -55.90 -34.70
N TYR A 89 2.00 -56.82 -35.43
CA TYR A 89 1.34 -57.98 -34.83
C TYR A 89 2.28 -59.08 -34.32
N TYR A 90 3.45 -59.28 -34.94
CA TYR A 90 4.44 -60.21 -34.40
C TYR A 90 5.36 -59.54 -33.36
N SER A 91 5.39 -58.21 -33.32
CA SER A 91 6.14 -57.40 -32.36
C SER A 91 5.37 -57.16 -31.05
N GLU A 92 5.99 -56.51 -30.08
CA GLU A 92 5.35 -56.16 -28.82
C GLU A 92 4.87 -54.69 -28.83
N PRO A 93 3.57 -54.41 -28.59
CA PRO A 93 3.10 -53.03 -28.49
C PRO A 93 3.42 -52.43 -27.10
N PHE A 94 3.74 -51.15 -27.07
CA PHE A 94 3.94 -50.37 -25.87
C PHE A 94 2.94 -49.21 -25.82
N TYR A 95 2.22 -49.12 -24.70
CA TYR A 95 1.22 -48.09 -24.45
C TYR A 95 1.57 -47.34 -23.17
N THR A 96 1.52 -46.01 -23.25
CA THR A 96 1.72 -45.11 -22.12
C THR A 96 0.66 -44.04 -22.15
N ASP A 97 -0.07 -43.91 -21.04
CA ASP A 97 -0.96 -42.79 -20.80
C ASP A 97 -0.25 -41.85 -19.83
N ARG A 98 0.23 -40.70 -20.35
CA ARG A 98 0.97 -39.70 -19.57
C ARG A 98 0.21 -39.23 -18.34
N VAL A 99 -1.12 -39.17 -18.42
CA VAL A 99 -1.98 -38.76 -17.30
C VAL A 99 -2.04 -39.86 -16.24
N SER A 100 -2.08 -41.13 -16.64
CA SER A 100 -2.06 -42.26 -15.69
C SER A 100 -0.76 -42.32 -14.91
N GLU A 101 0.37 -42.12 -15.57
CA GLU A 101 1.68 -42.10 -14.90
C GLU A 101 1.80 -40.93 -13.95
N LEU A 102 1.36 -39.74 -14.38
CA LEU A 102 1.32 -38.55 -13.54
C LEU A 102 0.45 -38.74 -12.29
N CYS A 103 -0.70 -39.42 -12.40
CA CYS A 103 -1.52 -39.76 -11.23
C CYS A 103 -0.75 -40.61 -10.22
N ILE A 104 0.04 -41.59 -10.69
CA ILE A 104 0.81 -42.44 -9.78
C ILE A 104 1.96 -41.65 -9.17
N ASP A 105 2.73 -40.94 -9.98
CA ASP A 105 3.95 -40.25 -9.55
C ASP A 105 3.63 -39.12 -8.56
N LEU A 106 2.53 -38.38 -8.78
CA LEU A 106 2.06 -37.31 -7.90
C LEU A 106 1.08 -37.78 -6.83
N HIS A 107 0.82 -39.08 -6.73
CA HIS A 107 -0.14 -39.65 -5.78
C HIS A 107 -1.56 -39.02 -5.90
N ILE A 108 -1.96 -38.62 -7.11
CA ILE A 108 -3.29 -38.06 -7.39
C ILE A 108 -4.28 -39.22 -7.53
N PRO A 109 -5.40 -39.22 -6.78
CA PRO A 109 -6.41 -40.26 -6.88
C PRO A 109 -6.96 -40.43 -8.30
N GLU A 110 -7.10 -41.68 -8.75
CA GLU A 110 -7.51 -42.04 -10.12
C GLU A 110 -8.85 -41.42 -10.55
N LYS A 111 -9.74 -41.12 -9.60
CA LYS A 111 -11.00 -40.37 -9.83
C LYS A 111 -10.80 -39.01 -10.53
N TYR A 112 -9.62 -38.39 -10.42
CA TYR A 112 -9.30 -37.11 -11.07
C TYR A 112 -8.64 -37.26 -12.43
N LYS A 113 -8.32 -38.49 -12.87
CA LYS A 113 -7.69 -38.76 -14.18
C LYS A 113 -8.43 -38.09 -15.33
N LYS A 114 -9.77 -38.21 -15.37
CA LYS A 114 -10.61 -37.60 -16.41
C LYS A 114 -10.49 -36.07 -16.46
N GLN A 115 -10.28 -35.42 -15.31
CA GLN A 115 -10.10 -33.98 -15.23
C GLN A 115 -8.71 -33.57 -15.72
N LEU A 116 -7.66 -34.29 -15.30
CA LEU A 116 -6.29 -34.04 -15.75
C LEU A 116 -6.16 -34.19 -17.28
N SER A 117 -6.85 -35.17 -17.86
CA SER A 117 -6.92 -35.39 -19.31
C SER A 117 -7.54 -34.23 -20.10
N GLN A 118 -8.20 -33.27 -19.47
CA GLN A 118 -8.73 -32.07 -20.13
C GLN A 118 -7.62 -31.06 -20.51
N TYR A 119 -6.44 -31.18 -19.89
CA TYR A 119 -5.32 -30.23 -20.06
C TYR A 119 -4.07 -30.88 -20.66
N PRO A 120 -4.15 -31.64 -21.78
CA PRO A 120 -3.01 -32.41 -22.30
C PRO A 120 -1.83 -31.50 -22.65
N LYS A 121 -2.09 -30.30 -23.19
CA LYS A 121 -1.05 -29.31 -23.52
C LYS A 121 -0.22 -28.86 -22.33
N PHE A 122 -0.79 -28.84 -21.11
CA PHE A 122 -0.06 -28.47 -19.90
C PHE A 122 0.95 -29.56 -19.52
N TRP A 123 0.52 -30.82 -19.60
CA TRP A 123 1.33 -31.96 -19.15
C TRP A 123 2.52 -32.26 -20.05
N ARG A 124 2.58 -31.76 -21.29
CA ARG A 124 3.72 -31.97 -22.20
C ARG A 124 5.07 -31.43 -21.72
N SER A 125 5.08 -30.49 -20.79
CA SER A 125 6.34 -29.89 -20.30
C SER A 125 6.71 -30.49 -18.96
N ILE A 126 7.89 -31.12 -18.88
CA ILE A 126 8.48 -31.62 -17.64
C ILE A 126 8.58 -30.50 -16.60
N GLU A 127 9.05 -29.31 -16.99
CA GLU A 127 9.20 -28.17 -16.08
C GLU A 127 7.87 -27.80 -15.39
N ARG A 128 6.74 -27.85 -16.12
CA ARG A 128 5.42 -27.58 -15.53
C ARG A 128 4.95 -28.71 -14.61
N ILE A 129 5.26 -29.97 -14.94
CA ILE A 129 4.98 -31.11 -14.07
C ILE A 129 5.76 -30.96 -12.76
N GLU A 130 7.06 -30.69 -12.83
CA GLU A 130 7.91 -30.49 -11.66
C GLU A 130 7.43 -29.31 -10.81
N LYS A 131 7.08 -28.18 -11.43
CA LYS A 131 6.49 -27.04 -10.72
C LYS A 131 5.15 -27.37 -10.07
N PHE A 132 4.30 -28.16 -10.72
CA PHE A 132 3.03 -28.60 -10.15
C PHE A 132 3.25 -29.54 -8.95
N ALA A 133 4.20 -30.47 -9.07
CA ALA A 133 4.60 -31.36 -7.97
C ALA A 133 5.14 -30.56 -6.77
N ALA A 134 5.95 -29.53 -7.05
CA ALA A 134 6.54 -28.65 -6.04
C ALA A 134 5.53 -27.78 -5.28
N LEU A 135 4.26 -27.71 -5.74
CA LEU A 135 3.18 -27.07 -4.97
C LEU A 135 2.82 -27.84 -3.69
N GLY A 136 3.21 -29.12 -3.58
CA GLY A 136 3.01 -29.92 -2.38
C GLY A 136 1.54 -30.10 -1.99
N ILE A 137 0.66 -30.32 -2.96
CA ILE A 137 -0.79 -30.50 -2.70
C ILE A 137 -1.02 -31.85 -2.02
N GLU A 138 -1.35 -31.83 -0.73
CA GLU A 138 -1.63 -33.06 0.03
C GLU A 138 -3.05 -33.61 -0.25
N ASN A 139 -4.03 -32.71 -0.43
CA ASN A 139 -5.44 -33.07 -0.52
C ASN A 139 -6.04 -32.61 -1.85
N TYR A 140 -6.01 -33.49 -2.85
CA TYR A 140 -6.56 -33.21 -4.17
C TYR A 140 -8.09 -33.18 -4.18
N ASN A 141 -8.63 -32.17 -4.85
CA ASN A 141 -10.02 -32.02 -5.24
C ASN A 141 -10.09 -31.35 -6.64
N GLN A 142 -11.28 -31.25 -7.23
CA GLN A 142 -11.39 -30.70 -8.59
C GLN A 142 -10.86 -29.26 -8.69
N GLU A 143 -11.22 -28.42 -7.73
CA GLU A 143 -10.83 -27.00 -7.71
C GLU A 143 -9.34 -26.81 -7.45
N ILE A 144 -8.76 -27.50 -6.46
CA ILE A 144 -7.35 -27.32 -6.09
C ILE A 144 -6.40 -27.76 -7.22
N ILE A 145 -6.81 -28.74 -8.04
CA ILE A 145 -6.06 -29.12 -9.24
C ILE A 145 -6.02 -27.95 -10.20
N GLU A 146 -7.17 -27.37 -10.55
CA GLU A 146 -7.24 -26.23 -11.48
C GLU A 146 -6.51 -24.99 -10.94
N VAL A 147 -6.68 -24.69 -9.65
CA VAL A 147 -5.94 -23.62 -8.97
C VAL A 147 -4.43 -23.89 -9.01
N GLY A 148 -4.00 -25.14 -8.82
CA GLY A 148 -2.60 -25.53 -8.93
C GLY A 148 -2.05 -25.33 -10.34
N LEU A 149 -2.80 -25.70 -11.38
CA LEU A 149 -2.42 -25.47 -12.78
C LEU A 149 -2.27 -23.97 -13.08
N LEU A 150 -3.24 -23.17 -12.63
CA LEU A 150 -3.18 -21.70 -12.74
C LEU A 150 -2.00 -21.12 -11.97
N ALA A 151 -1.71 -21.63 -10.77
CA ALA A 151 -0.58 -21.20 -9.94
C ALA A 151 0.76 -21.45 -10.62
N VAL A 152 0.97 -22.62 -11.24
CA VAL A 152 2.19 -22.91 -12.01
C VAL A 152 2.36 -21.91 -13.16
N LEU A 153 1.30 -21.63 -13.91
CA LEU A 153 1.35 -20.68 -15.03
C LEU A 153 1.55 -19.23 -14.57
N ALA A 154 1.05 -18.87 -13.39
CA ALA A 154 1.26 -17.55 -12.78
C ALA A 154 2.58 -17.44 -12.01
N GLY A 155 3.33 -18.54 -11.83
CA GLY A 155 4.57 -18.56 -11.04
C GLY A 155 4.35 -18.47 -9.52
N VAL A 156 3.15 -18.82 -9.05
CA VAL A 156 2.77 -18.77 -7.64
C VAL A 156 3.11 -20.10 -6.97
N LYS A 157 3.83 -20.04 -5.84
CA LYS A 157 4.28 -21.24 -5.11
C LYS A 157 3.20 -21.87 -4.22
N VAL A 158 2.16 -21.11 -3.89
CA VAL A 158 1.08 -21.54 -3.01
C VAL A 158 -0.20 -21.68 -3.86
N PRO A 159 -0.82 -22.87 -3.93
CA PRO A 159 -2.00 -23.11 -4.77
C PRO A 159 -3.27 -22.50 -4.15
N ARG A 160 -3.33 -21.17 -4.06
CA ARG A 160 -4.50 -20.40 -3.63
C ARG A 160 -4.93 -19.48 -4.75
N PHE A 161 -6.21 -19.53 -5.09
CA PHE A 161 -6.76 -18.71 -6.17
C PHE A 161 -6.54 -17.21 -5.96
N GLU A 162 -6.67 -16.74 -4.71
CA GLU A 162 -6.39 -15.35 -4.33
C GLU A 162 -4.96 -14.92 -4.72
N GLU A 163 -3.94 -15.75 -4.50
CA GLU A 163 -2.55 -15.42 -4.85
C GLU A 163 -2.31 -15.40 -6.37
N VAL A 164 -2.99 -16.29 -7.09
CA VAL A 164 -3.02 -16.27 -8.56
C VAL A 164 -3.62 -14.94 -9.04
N LEU A 165 -4.80 -14.58 -8.54
CA LEU A 165 -5.49 -13.37 -8.94
C LEU A 165 -4.68 -12.10 -8.60
N LYS A 166 -4.08 -12.02 -7.40
CA LYS A 166 -3.17 -10.92 -7.03
C LYS A 166 -2.05 -10.76 -8.05
N THR A 167 -1.41 -11.85 -8.44
CA THR A 167 -0.31 -11.84 -9.42
C THR A 167 -0.75 -11.29 -10.77
N LEU A 168 -1.96 -11.67 -11.22
CA LEU A 168 -2.55 -11.14 -12.46
C LEU A 168 -2.81 -9.64 -12.35
N ILE A 169 -3.44 -9.18 -11.27
CA ILE A 169 -3.80 -7.77 -11.08
C ILE A 169 -2.55 -6.90 -10.98
N ILE A 170 -1.57 -7.31 -10.17
CA ILE A 170 -0.31 -6.56 -9.94
C ILE A 170 0.56 -6.50 -11.20
N SER A 171 0.42 -7.43 -12.14
CA SER A 171 1.10 -7.30 -13.43
C SER A 171 0.66 -6.07 -14.24
N GLY A 172 -0.55 -5.54 -14.01
CA GLY A 172 -1.08 -4.27 -14.53
C GLY A 172 -1.24 -4.14 -16.06
N GLU A 173 -0.87 -5.16 -16.84
CA GLU A 173 -1.16 -5.23 -18.27
C GLU A 173 -2.56 -5.81 -18.47
N TYR A 174 -3.58 -4.97 -18.68
CA TYR A 174 -4.97 -5.43 -18.81
C TYR A 174 -5.39 -5.78 -20.23
N GLY A 175 -4.84 -5.10 -21.25
CA GLY A 175 -5.17 -5.34 -22.66
C GLY A 175 -4.56 -6.64 -23.21
N GLU A 176 -3.29 -6.92 -22.86
CA GLU A 176 -2.54 -8.11 -23.28
C GLU A 176 -1.90 -8.80 -22.08
N ASN A 177 -2.71 -9.20 -21.10
CA ASN A 177 -2.17 -9.85 -19.91
C ASN A 177 -1.52 -11.19 -20.26
N LYS A 178 -0.20 -11.28 -20.09
CA LYS A 178 0.57 -12.50 -20.40
C LYS A 178 0.03 -13.77 -19.73
N TYR A 179 -0.54 -13.67 -18.53
CA TYR A 179 -1.08 -14.83 -17.81
C TYR A 179 -2.44 -15.25 -18.37
N ILE A 180 -3.31 -14.30 -18.73
CA ILE A 180 -4.58 -14.61 -19.41
C ILE A 180 -4.30 -15.33 -20.74
N THR A 181 -3.32 -14.85 -21.52
CA THR A 181 -2.89 -15.52 -22.75
C THR A 181 -2.30 -16.92 -22.48
N ALA A 182 -1.53 -17.08 -21.41
CA ALA A 182 -0.99 -18.39 -21.01
C ALA A 182 -2.10 -19.36 -20.58
N PHE A 183 -3.10 -18.90 -19.84
CA PHE A 183 -4.24 -19.70 -19.42
C PHE A 183 -5.06 -20.14 -20.63
N ASP A 184 -5.29 -19.26 -21.61
CA ASP A 184 -6.01 -19.57 -22.84
C ASP A 184 -5.28 -20.63 -23.68
N LYS A 185 -3.97 -20.45 -23.91
CA LYS A 185 -3.12 -21.41 -24.64
C LYS A 185 -3.17 -22.82 -24.04
N MET A 186 -3.38 -22.93 -22.73
CA MET A 186 -3.45 -24.19 -21.98
C MET A 186 -4.88 -24.69 -21.73
N GLY A 187 -5.91 -23.99 -22.21
CA GLY A 187 -7.31 -24.37 -22.02
C GLY A 187 -7.86 -24.14 -20.61
N LEU A 188 -7.14 -23.37 -19.78
CA LEU A 188 -7.49 -23.08 -18.37
C LEU A 188 -8.29 -21.78 -18.19
N LEU A 189 -8.46 -20.99 -19.25
CA LEU A 189 -9.19 -19.72 -19.18
C LEU A 189 -10.65 -19.88 -18.70
N PRO A 190 -11.44 -20.88 -19.14
CA PRO A 190 -12.79 -21.09 -18.63
C PRO A 190 -12.82 -21.39 -17.11
N SER A 191 -11.89 -22.23 -16.63
CA SER A 191 -11.74 -22.53 -15.20
C SER A 191 -11.40 -21.29 -14.38
N PHE A 192 -10.50 -20.45 -14.88
CA PHE A 192 -10.17 -19.17 -14.24
C PHE A 192 -11.41 -18.29 -14.05
N TRP A 193 -12.24 -18.12 -15.09
CA TRP A 193 -13.45 -17.31 -14.99
C TRP A 193 -14.53 -17.93 -14.08
N GLN A 194 -14.65 -19.26 -14.05
CA GLN A 194 -15.53 -19.95 -13.10
C GLN A 194 -15.10 -19.70 -11.64
N LEU A 195 -13.80 -19.67 -11.36
CA LEU A 195 -13.27 -19.33 -10.04
C LEU A 195 -13.54 -17.85 -9.69
N CYS A 196 -13.35 -16.93 -10.65
CA CYS A 196 -13.74 -15.52 -10.48
C CYS A 196 -15.24 -15.37 -10.14
N GLN A 197 -16.11 -16.13 -10.81
CA GLN A 197 -17.54 -16.16 -10.53
C GLN A 197 -17.84 -16.74 -9.14
N LYS A 198 -17.19 -17.85 -8.77
CA LYS A 198 -17.41 -18.53 -7.50
C LYS A 198 -17.01 -17.68 -6.30
N TYR A 199 -15.81 -17.10 -6.33
CA TYR A 199 -15.24 -16.37 -5.20
C TYR A 199 -15.66 -14.91 -5.15
N TYR A 200 -15.76 -14.25 -6.32
CA TYR A 200 -15.98 -12.81 -6.40
C TYR A 200 -17.26 -12.44 -7.14
N GLY A 201 -18.10 -13.40 -7.52
CA GLY A 201 -19.41 -13.14 -8.13
C GLY A 201 -19.34 -12.52 -9.53
N TYR A 202 -18.17 -12.51 -10.16
CA TYR A 202 -17.96 -11.89 -11.47
C TYR A 202 -18.51 -12.79 -12.59
N ASN A 203 -19.56 -12.33 -13.29
CA ASN A 203 -20.29 -13.12 -14.29
C ASN A 203 -20.67 -12.27 -15.52
N GLU A 204 -19.67 -11.81 -16.26
CA GLU A 204 -19.85 -11.08 -17.53
C GLU A 204 -19.90 -12.05 -18.73
N GLU A 205 -20.71 -11.76 -19.74
CA GLU A 205 -20.76 -12.56 -20.98
C GLU A 205 -19.41 -12.56 -21.73
N LYS A 206 -18.71 -11.43 -21.69
CA LYS A 206 -17.38 -11.23 -22.29
C LYS A 206 -16.42 -10.77 -21.19
N PRO A 207 -15.92 -11.69 -20.37
CA PRO A 207 -15.11 -11.36 -19.21
C PRO A 207 -13.75 -10.80 -19.64
N THR A 208 -13.28 -9.77 -18.95
CA THR A 208 -11.94 -9.21 -19.12
C THR A 208 -11.32 -8.93 -17.76
N LEU A 209 -9.98 -8.99 -17.68
CA LEU A 209 -9.28 -8.73 -16.42
C LEU A 209 -9.53 -7.31 -15.92
N GLU A 210 -9.57 -6.34 -16.84
CA GLU A 210 -9.91 -4.94 -16.51
C GLU A 210 -11.27 -4.82 -15.85
N LYS A 211 -12.32 -5.39 -16.46
CA LYS A 211 -13.69 -5.34 -15.90
C LYS A 211 -13.76 -6.04 -14.55
N LEU A 212 -13.06 -7.16 -14.37
CA LEU A 212 -12.96 -7.83 -13.08
C LEU A 212 -12.35 -6.90 -12.01
N VAL A 213 -11.24 -6.22 -12.33
CA VAL A 213 -10.59 -5.28 -11.41
C VAL A 213 -11.52 -4.11 -11.08
N VAL A 214 -12.20 -3.53 -12.08
CA VAL A 214 -13.23 -2.49 -11.85
C VAL A 214 -14.31 -3.02 -10.91
N THR A 215 -14.82 -4.23 -11.15
CA THR A 215 -15.85 -4.84 -10.31
C THR A 215 -15.39 -5.01 -8.86
N LEU A 216 -14.17 -5.50 -8.64
CA LEU A 216 -13.62 -5.67 -7.30
C LEU A 216 -13.46 -4.33 -6.57
N LEU A 217 -12.85 -3.33 -7.23
CA LEU A 217 -12.64 -1.99 -6.66
C LEU A 217 -13.96 -1.27 -6.36
N MET A 218 -14.94 -1.35 -7.28
CA MET A 218 -16.25 -0.73 -7.08
C MET A 218 -17.08 -1.45 -6.02
N THR A 219 -16.97 -2.78 -5.93
CA THR A 219 -17.62 -3.56 -4.87
C THR A 219 -17.03 -3.23 -3.49
N TYR A 220 -15.71 -3.09 -3.39
CA TYR A 220 -15.06 -2.60 -2.15
C TYR A 220 -15.50 -1.17 -1.82
N THR A 221 -15.53 -0.26 -2.80
CA THR A 221 -16.02 1.12 -2.61
C THR A 221 -17.45 1.13 -2.10
N ALA A 222 -18.35 0.33 -2.69
CA ALA A 222 -19.75 0.21 -2.29
C ALA A 222 -19.94 -0.28 -0.85
N HIS A 223 -18.97 -1.04 -0.31
CA HIS A 223 -19.01 -1.52 1.07
C HIS A 223 -18.80 -0.39 2.09
N HIS A 224 -18.04 0.65 1.73
CA HIS A 224 -17.70 1.77 2.60
C HIS A 224 -18.47 3.07 2.26
N PHE A 225 -19.11 3.12 1.10
CA PHE A 225 -19.88 4.25 0.63
C PHE A 225 -21.26 4.31 1.30
N ARG A 226 -21.68 5.50 1.74
CA ARG A 226 -23.00 5.75 2.33
C ARG A 226 -23.99 6.19 1.25
N GLY A 227 -25.06 5.41 1.09
CA GLY A 227 -26.08 5.64 0.06
C GLY A 227 -25.76 4.92 -1.25
N ASP A 228 -26.42 5.34 -2.33
CA ASP A 228 -26.26 4.71 -3.64
C ASP A 228 -25.07 5.28 -4.41
N LEU A 229 -24.26 4.39 -4.98
CA LEU A 229 -23.23 4.80 -5.94
C LEU A 229 -23.85 5.39 -7.22
N PRO A 230 -23.13 6.29 -7.92
CA PRO A 230 -23.50 6.78 -9.24
C PRO A 230 -24.01 5.67 -10.17
N LYS A 231 -25.12 5.93 -10.87
CA LYS A 231 -25.79 4.94 -11.76
C LYS A 231 -24.83 4.24 -12.73
N PRO A 232 -23.84 4.91 -13.36
CA PRO A 232 -22.90 4.25 -14.27
C PRO A 232 -22.00 3.19 -13.62
N TRP A 233 -21.87 3.19 -12.29
CA TRP A 233 -21.03 2.24 -11.56
C TRP A 233 -21.78 1.01 -11.05
N GLN A 234 -23.11 1.10 -10.95
CA GLN A 234 -23.98 0.01 -10.48
C GLN A 234 -23.78 -1.31 -11.25
N PRO A 235 -23.56 -1.32 -12.58
CA PRO A 235 -23.28 -2.56 -13.32
C PRO A 235 -22.01 -3.29 -12.87
N PHE A 236 -21.05 -2.60 -12.25
CA PHE A 236 -19.80 -3.20 -11.78
C PHE A 236 -19.90 -3.77 -10.37
N LEU A 237 -21.09 -3.82 -9.76
CA LEU A 237 -21.23 -4.33 -8.39
C LEU A 237 -21.43 -5.84 -8.37
N SER A 238 -20.62 -6.51 -7.56
CA SER A 238 -20.79 -7.91 -7.26
C SER A 238 -21.67 -8.12 -6.02
N TYR A 239 -22.44 -9.21 -6.03
CA TYR A 239 -23.17 -9.68 -4.84
C TYR A 239 -22.23 -10.25 -3.76
N LYS A 240 -21.00 -10.65 -4.11
CA LYS A 240 -19.95 -11.15 -3.20
C LYS A 240 -19.17 -9.99 -2.56
N LYS A 241 -19.87 -9.17 -1.78
CA LYS A 241 -19.33 -7.93 -1.19
C LYS A 241 -18.17 -8.20 -0.24
N ASN A 242 -18.35 -9.08 0.74
CA ASN A 242 -17.35 -9.34 1.77
C ASN A 242 -16.05 -9.95 1.21
N ASP A 243 -16.17 -10.92 0.31
CA ASP A 243 -15.02 -11.60 -0.32
C ASP A 243 -14.19 -10.61 -1.15
N SER A 244 -14.86 -9.78 -1.95
CA SER A 244 -14.21 -8.72 -2.73
C SER A 244 -13.56 -7.67 -1.83
N ALA A 245 -14.21 -7.31 -0.73
CA ALA A 245 -13.72 -6.29 0.18
C ALA A 245 -12.46 -6.74 0.93
N VAL A 246 -12.44 -7.97 1.44
CA VAL A 246 -11.26 -8.57 2.08
C VAL A 246 -10.11 -8.67 1.08
N PHE A 247 -10.38 -9.10 -0.16
CA PHE A 247 -9.37 -9.21 -1.20
C PHE A 247 -8.72 -7.85 -1.51
N ILE A 248 -9.52 -6.80 -1.77
CA ILE A 248 -9.00 -5.47 -2.06
C ILE A 248 -8.28 -4.88 -0.85
N SER A 249 -8.82 -5.04 0.36
CA SER A 249 -8.15 -4.58 1.58
C SER A 249 -6.79 -5.23 1.78
N ASN A 250 -6.68 -6.55 1.55
CA ASN A 250 -5.41 -7.27 1.62
C ASN A 250 -4.42 -6.83 0.52
N LEU A 251 -4.90 -6.54 -0.68
CA LEU A 251 -4.07 -6.09 -1.79
C LEU A 251 -3.53 -4.68 -1.55
N MET A 252 -4.42 -3.78 -1.14
CA MET A 252 -4.18 -2.37 -0.87
C MET A 252 -3.19 -2.17 0.28
N ASN A 253 -3.37 -2.90 1.39
CA ASN A 253 -2.54 -2.78 2.60
C ASN A 253 -1.25 -3.62 2.56
N ASN A 254 -0.95 -4.29 1.44
CA ASN A 254 0.28 -5.04 1.30
C ASN A 254 1.45 -4.11 0.91
N MET A 255 2.42 -3.93 1.81
CA MET A 255 3.59 -3.06 1.60
C MET A 255 4.38 -3.37 0.33
N LEU A 256 4.38 -4.62 -0.16
CA LEU A 256 5.08 -5.00 -1.39
C LEU A 256 4.36 -4.52 -2.65
N TYR A 257 3.04 -4.30 -2.57
CA TYR A 257 2.19 -4.02 -3.71
C TYR A 257 1.55 -2.63 -3.67
N GLN A 258 1.76 -1.87 -2.60
CA GLN A 258 1.13 -0.57 -2.36
C GLN A 258 1.28 0.39 -3.54
N GLU A 259 2.50 0.64 -4.01
CA GLU A 259 2.73 1.52 -5.17
C GLU A 259 2.07 1.02 -6.45
N ARG A 260 2.00 -0.30 -6.64
CA ARG A 260 1.40 -0.90 -7.83
C ARG A 260 -0.11 -0.81 -7.76
N TYR A 261 -0.69 -1.01 -6.58
CA TYR A 261 -2.11 -0.76 -6.32
C TYR A 261 -2.46 0.70 -6.64
N ASP A 262 -1.68 1.68 -6.17
CA ASP A 262 -1.94 3.10 -6.42
C ASP A 262 -2.03 3.43 -7.91
N ARG A 263 -1.11 2.88 -8.71
CA ARG A 263 -1.13 3.06 -10.17
C ARG A 263 -2.37 2.46 -10.80
N ILE A 264 -2.73 1.24 -10.40
CA ILE A 264 -3.93 0.55 -10.88
C ILE A 264 -5.19 1.34 -10.52
N ALA A 265 -5.31 1.74 -9.25
CA ALA A 265 -6.43 2.52 -8.76
C ALA A 265 -6.55 3.84 -9.53
N HIS A 266 -5.43 4.51 -9.81
CA HIS A 266 -5.40 5.74 -10.61
C HIS A 266 -5.86 5.52 -12.06
N GLU A 267 -5.31 4.50 -12.75
CA GLU A 267 -5.70 4.18 -14.13
C GLU A 267 -7.18 3.83 -14.25
N ILE A 268 -7.70 3.02 -13.33
CA ILE A 268 -9.12 2.67 -13.27
C ILE A 268 -9.96 3.91 -12.97
N ALA A 269 -9.55 4.73 -12.00
CA ALA A 269 -10.27 5.95 -11.63
C ALA A 269 -10.43 6.90 -12.82
N PHE A 270 -9.39 7.06 -13.62
CA PHE A 270 -9.43 7.85 -14.85
C PHE A 270 -10.42 7.28 -15.87
N LYS A 271 -10.36 5.97 -16.13
CA LYS A 271 -11.22 5.30 -17.13
C LYS A 271 -12.70 5.33 -16.76
N ILE A 272 -13.03 5.13 -15.49
CA ILE A 272 -14.43 5.16 -15.01
C ILE A 272 -14.89 6.57 -14.60
N LYS A 273 -14.05 7.59 -14.85
CA LYS A 273 -14.34 9.01 -14.61
C LYS A 273 -14.75 9.30 -13.16
N VAL A 274 -13.99 8.77 -12.20
CA VAL A 274 -14.27 8.93 -10.74
C VAL A 274 -14.47 10.39 -10.38
N GLU A 275 -13.57 11.28 -10.81
CA GLU A 275 -13.64 12.70 -10.52
C GLU A 275 -14.92 13.36 -11.05
N GLU A 276 -15.30 13.10 -12.31
CA GLU A 276 -16.49 13.69 -12.92
C GLU A 276 -17.78 13.28 -12.19
N PHE A 277 -17.91 12.00 -11.82
CA PHE A 277 -19.12 11.50 -11.16
C PHE A 277 -19.20 11.92 -9.70
N LEU A 278 -18.07 12.02 -8.98
CA LEU A 278 -18.06 12.48 -7.59
C LEU A 278 -18.41 13.96 -7.43
N ASN A 279 -18.28 14.79 -8.48
CA ASN A 279 -18.67 16.21 -8.42
C ASN A 279 -20.14 16.42 -8.03
N ASN A 280 -21.02 15.44 -8.29
CA ASN A 280 -22.45 15.50 -7.96
C ASN A 280 -22.80 14.69 -6.70
N VAL A 281 -21.81 14.19 -5.97
CA VAL A 281 -21.98 13.33 -4.80
C VAL A 281 -21.56 14.10 -3.54
N PRO A 282 -22.41 14.17 -2.50
CA PRO A 282 -22.02 14.73 -1.21
C PRO A 282 -20.76 14.04 -0.66
N VAL A 283 -19.80 14.83 -0.20
CA VAL A 283 -18.48 14.34 0.24
C VAL A 283 -18.60 13.41 1.44
N GLU A 284 -19.60 13.68 2.27
CA GLU A 284 -19.99 12.91 3.44
C GLU A 284 -20.34 11.45 3.12
N ASN A 285 -20.74 11.17 1.87
CA ASN A 285 -21.06 9.82 1.45
C ASN A 285 -19.84 8.91 1.33
N TYR A 286 -18.62 9.46 1.26
CA TYR A 286 -17.40 8.69 1.01
C TYR A 286 -16.26 8.99 1.98
N PHE A 287 -16.55 9.49 3.19
CA PHE A 287 -15.53 9.66 4.24
C PHE A 287 -14.79 8.37 4.58
N GLU A 288 -15.47 7.23 4.52
CA GLU A 288 -14.88 5.93 4.84
C GLU A 288 -14.23 5.24 3.64
N CYS A 289 -14.38 5.76 2.42
CA CYS A 289 -13.83 5.18 1.20
C CYS A 289 -12.35 5.55 0.99
N ASP A 290 -11.51 4.58 0.67
CA ASP A 290 -10.08 4.76 0.43
C ASP A 290 -9.54 4.00 -0.79
N THR A 291 -10.44 3.54 -1.66
CA THR A 291 -10.09 2.86 -2.93
C THR A 291 -9.30 3.75 -3.89
N PHE A 292 -9.64 5.03 -3.95
CA PHE A 292 -9.10 5.99 -4.92
C PHE A 292 -8.60 7.25 -4.22
N GLU A 293 -7.47 7.76 -4.69
CA GLU A 293 -6.83 8.98 -4.20
C GLU A 293 -7.76 10.21 -4.25
N THR A 294 -8.66 10.24 -5.25
CA THR A 294 -9.66 11.30 -5.43
C THR A 294 -10.53 11.53 -4.19
N PHE A 295 -10.78 10.50 -3.37
CA PHE A 295 -11.54 10.66 -2.13
C PHE A 295 -10.84 11.60 -1.15
N ASP A 296 -9.55 11.41 -0.88
CA ASP A 296 -8.78 12.30 0.01
C ASP A 296 -8.75 13.73 -0.53
N ILE A 297 -8.48 13.89 -1.83
CA ILE A 297 -8.43 15.21 -2.48
C ILE A 297 -9.74 15.96 -2.26
N ASN A 298 -10.88 15.31 -2.52
CA ASN A 298 -12.19 15.95 -2.38
C ASN A 298 -12.55 16.23 -0.91
N ILE A 299 -12.22 15.32 0.00
CA ILE A 299 -12.44 15.50 1.44
C ILE A 299 -11.62 16.70 1.96
N ILE A 300 -10.34 16.80 1.58
CA ILE A 300 -9.47 17.90 1.98
C ILE A 300 -10.02 19.23 1.46
N LYS A 301 -10.39 19.30 0.17
CA LYS A 301 -10.99 20.50 -0.44
C LYS A 301 -12.27 20.92 0.28
N HIS A 302 -13.14 19.97 0.61
CA HIS A 302 -14.40 20.22 1.29
C HIS A 302 -14.21 20.72 2.73
N LEU A 303 -13.34 20.07 3.51
CA LEU A 303 -13.06 20.51 4.88
C LEU A 303 -12.42 21.91 4.91
N ALA A 304 -11.50 22.18 4.00
CA ALA A 304 -10.90 23.51 3.86
C ALA A 304 -11.94 24.56 3.44
N SER A 305 -12.83 24.24 2.50
CA SER A 305 -13.86 25.17 2.04
C SER A 305 -14.92 25.45 3.11
N LEU A 306 -15.26 24.47 3.96
CA LEU A 306 -16.15 24.66 5.11
C LEU A 306 -15.56 25.66 6.11
N LEU A 307 -14.27 25.51 6.45
CA LEU A 307 -13.57 26.46 7.33
C LEU A 307 -13.55 27.87 6.72
N VAL A 308 -13.25 27.99 5.42
CA VAL A 308 -13.19 29.27 4.71
C VAL A 308 -14.56 29.95 4.64
N SER A 309 -15.60 29.20 4.29
CA SER A 309 -16.95 29.74 4.09
C SER A 309 -17.62 30.15 5.40
N ASN A 310 -17.45 29.33 6.45
CA ASN A 310 -18.08 29.59 7.74
C ASN A 310 -17.25 30.50 8.65
N ALA A 311 -15.93 30.60 8.40
CA ALA A 311 -14.97 31.30 9.27
C ALA A 311 -15.11 30.92 10.76
N ALA A 312 -15.47 29.65 11.00
CA ALA A 312 -15.81 29.07 12.29
C ALA A 312 -15.31 27.62 12.39
N PRO A 313 -15.16 27.06 13.60
CA PRO A 313 -14.73 25.68 13.79
C PRO A 313 -15.69 24.67 13.16
N LEU A 314 -15.13 23.53 12.77
CA LEU A 314 -15.84 22.36 12.28
C LEU A 314 -16.59 21.65 13.43
N SER A 315 -17.60 20.86 13.06
CA SER A 315 -18.30 19.98 14.00
C SER A 315 -17.41 18.80 14.43
N GLU A 316 -17.78 18.16 15.55
CA GLU A 316 -17.07 16.98 16.08
C GLU A 316 -17.00 15.83 15.06
N GLU A 317 -18.03 15.66 14.22
CA GLU A 317 -18.05 14.65 13.16
C GLU A 317 -16.89 14.85 12.17
N TYR A 318 -16.71 16.07 11.66
CA TYR A 318 -15.60 16.38 10.74
C TYR A 318 -14.23 16.30 11.42
N GLN A 319 -14.14 16.62 12.71
CA GLN A 319 -12.90 16.45 13.48
C GLN A 319 -12.49 14.98 13.59
N GLU A 320 -13.44 14.06 13.80
CA GLU A 320 -13.15 12.62 13.79
C GLU A 320 -12.80 12.12 12.38
N VAL A 321 -13.44 12.66 11.33
CA VAL A 321 -13.04 12.37 9.94
C VAL A 321 -11.57 12.73 9.72
N ILE A 322 -11.14 13.94 10.10
CA ILE A 322 -9.73 14.37 9.97
C ILE A 322 -8.78 13.39 10.68
N LYS A 323 -9.13 12.96 11.89
CA LYS A 323 -8.33 12.01 12.68
C LYS A 323 -8.27 10.62 12.03
N ASN A 324 -9.38 10.12 11.51
CA ASN A 324 -9.46 8.84 10.81
C ASN A 324 -8.61 8.87 9.52
N ARG A 325 -8.83 9.88 8.66
CA ARG A 325 -8.11 10.03 7.38
C ARG A 325 -6.61 10.23 7.55
N SER A 326 -6.17 10.91 8.61
CA SER A 326 -4.74 11.18 8.84
C SER A 326 -3.93 9.97 9.33
N SER A 327 -4.56 8.84 9.67
CA SER A 327 -3.83 7.71 10.28
C SER A 327 -4.27 6.31 9.86
N LYS A 328 -5.53 6.10 9.45
CA LYS A 328 -6.09 4.73 9.27
C LYS A 328 -6.37 4.34 7.82
N LYS A 329 -6.41 5.31 6.90
CA LYS A 329 -6.77 5.07 5.49
C LYS A 329 -5.53 4.87 4.63
N HIS A 330 -5.72 4.19 3.50
CA HIS A 330 -4.63 3.84 2.59
C HIS A 330 -3.72 5.00 2.19
N PHE A 331 -4.30 6.15 1.81
CA PHE A 331 -3.55 7.34 1.39
C PHE A 331 -3.15 8.28 2.55
N ALA A 332 -3.32 7.85 3.81
CA ALA A 332 -3.05 8.70 4.98
C ALA A 332 -1.63 9.29 4.97
N ALA A 333 -0.62 8.48 4.65
CA ALA A 333 0.78 8.91 4.62
C ALA A 333 1.02 10.04 3.58
N LYS A 334 0.33 10.00 2.44
CA LYS A 334 0.46 10.99 1.36
C LYS A 334 -0.18 12.34 1.74
N TYR A 335 -1.27 12.30 2.52
CA TYR A 335 -2.07 13.50 2.84
C TYR A 335 -2.03 13.94 4.31
N VAL A 336 -1.20 13.31 5.14
CA VAL A 336 -1.15 13.57 6.59
C VAL A 336 -0.99 15.06 6.91
N PHE A 337 -0.15 15.78 6.16
CA PHE A 337 0.11 17.20 6.39
C PHE A 337 -1.06 18.11 6.01
N TYR A 338 -1.86 17.74 4.99
CA TYR A 338 -3.08 18.47 4.65
C TYR A 338 -4.09 18.38 5.80
N TYR A 339 -4.33 17.17 6.31
CA TYR A 339 -5.25 16.95 7.42
C TYR A 339 -4.75 17.60 8.73
N GLN A 340 -3.45 17.56 9.00
CA GLN A 340 -2.86 18.27 10.15
C GLN A 340 -3.03 19.78 10.03
N ALA A 341 -2.78 20.38 8.87
CA ALA A 341 -2.98 21.82 8.66
C ALA A 341 -4.45 22.21 8.91
N ILE A 342 -5.41 21.48 8.34
CA ILE A 342 -6.84 21.70 8.59
C ILE A 342 -7.17 21.58 10.08
N ALA A 343 -6.68 20.54 10.77
CA ALA A 343 -6.90 20.36 12.20
C ALA A 343 -6.36 21.51 13.06
N LYS A 344 -5.22 22.10 12.69
CA LYS A 344 -4.63 23.24 13.41
C LYS A 344 -5.38 24.54 13.12
N ALA A 345 -5.82 24.75 11.87
CA ALA A 345 -6.66 25.90 11.51
C ALA A 345 -8.01 25.86 12.25
N ASP A 346 -8.64 24.70 12.33
CA ASP A 346 -9.88 24.47 13.09
C ASP A 346 -9.73 24.86 14.57
N LYS A 347 -8.69 24.33 15.23
CA LYS A 347 -8.38 24.65 16.63
C LYS A 347 -8.03 26.12 16.84
N LEU A 348 -7.34 26.74 15.90
CA LEU A 348 -7.01 28.16 15.94
C LEU A 348 -8.29 29.01 15.94
N LEU A 349 -9.22 28.73 15.02
CA LEU A 349 -10.49 29.45 14.94
C LEU A 349 -11.29 29.30 16.25
N ALA A 350 -11.33 28.11 16.83
CA ALA A 350 -12.05 27.84 18.06
C ALA A 350 -11.49 28.64 19.25
N GLU A 351 -10.16 28.67 19.41
CA GLU A 351 -9.53 29.43 20.49
C GLU A 351 -9.61 30.95 20.27
N ILE A 352 -9.55 31.42 19.02
CA ILE A 352 -9.75 32.86 18.72
C ILE A 352 -11.20 33.26 19.03
N GLU A 353 -12.19 32.43 18.73
CA GLU A 353 -13.58 32.72 19.10
C GLU A 353 -13.73 32.89 20.62
N LYS A 354 -13.15 31.97 21.41
CA LYS A 354 -13.12 32.08 22.88
C LYS A 354 -12.41 33.35 23.34
N PHE A 355 -11.24 33.66 22.76
CA PHE A 355 -10.49 34.87 23.05
C PHE A 355 -11.32 36.14 22.81
N THR A 356 -12.08 36.21 21.71
CA THR A 356 -12.87 37.41 21.41
C THR A 356 -14.01 37.68 22.40
N LYS A 357 -14.41 36.68 23.19
CA LYS A 357 -15.39 36.80 24.28
C LYS A 357 -14.74 37.04 25.65
N ALA A 358 -13.42 36.89 25.74
CA ALA A 358 -12.68 37.05 26.98
C ALA A 358 -12.48 38.53 27.32
N HIS A 359 -12.47 38.83 28.62
CA HIS A 359 -12.21 40.16 29.15
C HIS A 359 -11.12 40.04 30.21
N ALA A 360 -10.20 41.00 30.24
CA ALA A 360 -9.18 41.13 31.26
C ALA A 360 -9.39 42.47 31.98
N LYS A 361 -9.38 42.45 33.31
CA LYS A 361 -9.56 43.62 34.15
C LYS A 361 -8.31 44.51 34.18
N ASP A 362 -7.14 43.90 34.19
CA ASP A 362 -5.83 44.54 34.32
C ASP A 362 -4.75 43.74 33.56
N ALA A 363 -3.53 44.30 33.52
CA ALA A 363 -2.40 43.69 32.82
C ALA A 363 -1.95 42.36 33.47
N ASP A 364 -2.10 42.20 34.78
CA ASP A 364 -1.77 40.94 35.47
C ASP A 364 -2.73 39.81 35.09
N GLU A 365 -4.02 40.10 34.96
CA GLU A 365 -5.02 39.15 34.47
C GLU A 365 -4.78 38.79 33.00
N MET A 366 -4.35 39.75 32.16
CA MET A 366 -3.94 39.44 30.78
C MET A 366 -2.81 38.41 30.73
N ILE A 367 -1.78 38.57 31.56
CA ILE A 367 -0.65 37.62 31.64
C ILE A 367 -1.16 36.24 32.07
N LYS A 368 -2.06 36.18 33.05
CA LYS A 368 -2.67 34.93 33.51
C LYS A 368 -3.50 34.26 32.41
N LEU A 369 -4.33 35.02 31.70
CA LEU A 369 -5.14 34.50 30.60
C LEU A 369 -4.28 34.02 29.43
N TYR A 370 -3.19 34.74 29.12
CA TYR A 370 -2.26 34.31 28.08
C TYR A 370 -1.60 32.98 28.44
N THR A 371 -1.05 32.88 29.65
CA THR A 371 -0.33 31.68 30.11
C THR A 371 -1.24 30.48 30.34
N ALA A 372 -2.52 30.70 30.66
CA ALA A 372 -3.50 29.62 30.84
C ALA A 372 -4.18 29.18 29.54
N ALA A 373 -4.42 30.11 28.60
CA ALA A 373 -5.25 29.86 27.42
C ALA A 373 -4.68 30.44 26.12
N TRP A 374 -4.38 31.74 26.06
CA TRP A 374 -4.14 32.38 24.75
C TRP A 374 -2.83 31.97 24.08
N ALA A 375 -1.82 31.49 24.81
CA ALA A 375 -0.61 30.92 24.23
C ALA A 375 -0.89 29.73 23.29
N LYS A 376 -2.03 29.03 23.46
CA LYS A 376 -2.46 27.97 22.54
C LYS A 376 -2.77 28.51 21.14
N ILE A 377 -3.21 29.77 21.02
CA ILE A 377 -3.52 30.42 19.74
C ILE A 377 -2.24 30.54 18.91
N ASP A 378 -1.18 31.10 19.49
CA ASP A 378 0.13 31.20 18.86
C ASP A 378 0.68 29.82 18.46
N ARG A 379 0.52 28.83 19.35
CA ARG A 379 0.93 27.45 19.08
C ARG A 379 0.17 26.82 17.92
N TYR A 380 -1.15 27.02 17.83
CA TYR A 380 -1.94 26.48 16.71
C TYR A 380 -1.60 27.17 15.40
N TYR A 381 -1.38 28.48 15.42
CA TYR A 381 -0.90 29.23 14.27
C TYR A 381 0.47 28.74 13.77
N ARG A 382 1.45 28.58 14.67
CA ARG A 382 2.77 28.02 14.32
C ARG A 382 2.66 26.58 13.79
N ASN A 383 1.88 25.74 14.45
CA ASN A 383 1.70 24.35 14.04
C ASN A 383 0.93 24.19 12.72
N PHE A 384 0.05 25.14 12.37
CA PHE A 384 -0.54 25.20 11.04
C PHE A 384 0.55 25.35 9.99
N TYR A 385 1.47 26.29 10.16
CA TYR A 385 2.59 26.50 9.23
C TYR A 385 3.56 25.32 9.19
N ILE A 386 3.89 24.71 10.33
CA ILE A 386 4.72 23.51 10.36
C ILE A 386 4.12 22.41 9.47
N ALA A 387 2.80 22.20 9.50
CA ALA A 387 2.15 21.22 8.63
C ALA A 387 2.03 21.73 7.18
N PHE A 388 1.64 22.98 6.99
CA PHE A 388 1.45 23.58 5.67
C PHE A 388 2.74 23.61 4.84
N ASP A 389 3.89 23.88 5.47
CA ASP A 389 5.19 23.95 4.79
C ASP A 389 5.71 22.57 4.33
N GLN A 390 5.13 21.47 4.83
CA GLN A 390 5.44 20.12 4.37
C GLN A 390 4.62 19.69 3.14
N ILE A 391 3.69 20.53 2.70
CA ILE A 391 2.81 20.25 1.56
C ILE A 391 3.54 20.62 0.26
N GLY A 392 3.56 19.70 -0.71
CA GLY A 392 4.25 19.90 -1.98
C GLY A 392 3.60 20.94 -2.90
N SER A 393 2.27 20.87 -3.09
CA SER A 393 1.49 21.88 -3.82
C SER A 393 0.45 22.52 -2.91
N ASN A 394 0.61 23.82 -2.70
CA ASN A 394 -0.16 24.60 -1.72
C ASN A 394 -1.47 25.16 -2.27
N GLU A 395 -1.83 24.86 -3.53
CA GLU A 395 -3.03 25.40 -4.18
C GLU A 395 -4.32 24.99 -3.45
N ILE A 396 -4.40 23.74 -2.98
CA ILE A 396 -5.61 23.19 -2.33
C ILE A 396 -5.97 23.94 -1.04
N LEU A 397 -4.96 24.37 -0.26
CA LEU A 397 -5.16 25.03 1.04
C LEU A 397 -4.89 26.53 1.01
N TYR A 398 -4.76 27.13 -0.17
CA TYR A 398 -4.37 28.53 -0.32
C TYR A 398 -5.37 29.50 0.34
N GLU A 399 -6.67 29.33 0.10
CA GLU A 399 -7.70 30.17 0.71
C GLU A 399 -7.80 29.92 2.22
N LEU A 400 -7.56 28.69 2.68
CA LEU A 400 -7.50 28.38 4.12
C LEU A 400 -6.34 29.12 4.79
N ARG A 401 -5.16 29.17 4.15
CA ARG A 401 -4.02 29.95 4.66
C ARG A 401 -4.39 31.43 4.77
N LYS A 402 -5.04 32.03 3.77
CA LYS A 402 -5.49 33.43 3.86
C LYS A 402 -6.45 33.66 5.02
N LEU A 403 -7.40 32.74 5.25
CA LEU A 403 -8.29 32.80 6.41
C LEU A 403 -7.49 32.78 7.72
N VAL A 404 -6.54 31.85 7.85
CA VAL A 404 -5.68 31.72 9.03
C VAL A 404 -4.89 33.00 9.28
N GLU A 405 -4.20 33.54 8.28
CA GLU A 405 -3.46 34.80 8.35
C GLU A 405 -4.34 35.98 8.79
N ASN A 406 -5.47 36.16 8.10
CA ASN A 406 -6.39 37.25 8.36
C ASN A 406 -7.00 37.14 9.76
N THR A 407 -7.37 35.93 10.19
CA THR A 407 -7.97 35.69 11.50
C THR A 407 -6.93 35.93 12.60
N TYR A 408 -5.74 35.39 12.46
CA TYR A 408 -4.67 35.57 13.44
C TYR A 408 -4.25 37.04 13.55
N THR A 409 -4.03 37.73 12.43
CA THR A 409 -3.60 39.13 12.42
C THR A 409 -4.69 40.07 12.91
N ASN A 410 -5.89 39.99 12.34
CA ASN A 410 -6.92 41.00 12.54
C ASN A 410 -7.86 40.68 13.70
N ARG A 411 -8.15 39.40 13.99
CA ARG A 411 -9.07 39.03 15.08
C ARG A 411 -8.35 38.74 16.39
N TYR A 412 -7.09 38.31 16.34
CA TYR A 412 -6.28 38.04 17.52
C TYR A 412 -5.25 39.14 17.80
N LEU A 413 -4.20 39.26 16.97
CA LEU A 413 -3.08 40.17 17.26
C LEU A 413 -3.50 41.63 17.38
N MET A 414 -4.31 42.16 16.47
CA MET A 414 -4.78 43.55 16.55
C MET A 414 -5.55 43.81 17.85
N LYS A 415 -6.47 42.92 18.22
CA LYS A 415 -7.24 43.05 19.47
C LYS A 415 -6.35 42.91 20.70
N LEU A 416 -5.41 41.96 20.68
CA LEU A 416 -4.45 41.76 21.75
C LEU A 416 -3.58 43.01 21.96
N SER A 417 -3.13 43.65 20.88
CA SER A 417 -2.37 44.91 20.93
C SER A 417 -3.17 46.05 21.54
N ILE A 418 -4.45 46.20 21.17
CA ILE A 418 -5.34 47.22 21.75
C ILE A 418 -5.54 46.97 23.25
N LEU A 419 -5.77 45.72 23.64
CA LEU A 419 -5.92 45.35 25.05
C LEU A 419 -4.64 45.65 25.84
N TRP A 420 -3.47 45.31 25.29
CA TRP A 420 -2.20 45.64 25.94
C TRP A 420 -1.98 47.13 26.10
N ALA A 421 -2.28 47.94 25.06
CA ALA A 421 -2.16 49.39 25.15
C ALA A 421 -3.05 49.95 26.27
N ASP A 422 -4.34 49.60 26.27
CA ASP A 422 -5.30 50.03 27.29
C ASP A 422 -4.88 49.62 28.71
N LYS A 423 -4.44 48.38 28.91
CA LYS A 423 -4.08 47.90 30.25
C LYS A 423 -2.73 48.41 30.74
N LEU A 424 -1.76 48.63 29.85
CA LEU A 424 -0.46 49.17 30.24
C LEU A 424 -0.49 50.68 30.50
N GLU A 425 -1.43 51.42 29.92
CA GLU A 425 -1.64 52.84 30.27
C GLU A 425 -2.09 53.05 31.72
N THR A 426 -2.62 52.02 32.38
CA THR A 426 -3.10 52.11 33.77
C THR A 426 -2.03 51.87 34.83
N ILE A 427 -0.82 51.43 34.43
CA ILE A 427 0.30 51.20 35.34
C ILE A 427 1.35 52.32 35.20
N SER A 428 1.95 52.73 36.32
CA SER A 428 2.97 53.80 36.31
C SER A 428 4.38 53.27 36.08
N SER A 429 4.58 51.96 36.30
CA SER A 429 5.86 51.28 36.11
C SER A 429 5.65 49.80 35.82
N PHE A 430 6.49 49.22 34.95
CA PHE A 430 6.53 47.76 34.72
C PHE A 430 6.86 46.95 35.99
N GLY A 431 7.43 47.60 37.00
CA GLY A 431 7.66 47.01 38.31
C GLY A 431 6.37 46.69 39.08
N GLU A 432 5.24 47.32 38.74
CA GLU A 432 3.94 47.12 39.42
C GLU A 432 3.28 45.78 39.06
N LEU A 433 3.62 45.20 37.91
CA LEU A 433 3.12 43.89 37.51
C LEU A 433 3.58 42.81 38.51
N THR A 434 2.70 41.90 38.90
CA THR A 434 2.99 40.91 39.96
C THR A 434 3.89 39.75 39.50
N GLY A 435 3.93 39.45 38.21
CA GLY A 435 4.71 38.33 37.66
C GLY A 435 6.23 38.52 37.73
N GLN A 436 6.97 37.40 37.72
CA GLN A 436 8.43 37.39 37.74
C GLN A 436 9.01 38.19 36.57
N LYS A 437 10.02 39.02 36.85
CA LYS A 437 10.71 39.81 35.83
C LYS A 437 11.85 39.03 35.22
N GLN A 438 12.08 39.22 33.93
CA GLN A 438 13.20 38.61 33.22
C GLN A 438 14.55 39.04 33.82
N PHE A 439 14.70 40.30 34.23
CA PHE A 439 15.92 40.79 34.86
C PHE A 439 16.21 40.17 36.24
N ASP A 440 15.22 39.52 36.86
CA ASP A 440 15.39 38.82 38.13
C ASP A 440 15.79 37.35 37.96
N PHE A 441 15.89 36.85 36.72
CA PHE A 441 16.10 35.44 36.39
C PHE A 441 17.32 34.84 37.09
N TYR A 442 18.50 35.44 36.94
CA TYR A 442 19.72 34.91 37.55
C TYR A 442 19.58 34.84 39.07
N ARG A 443 19.13 35.93 39.71
CA ARG A 443 19.03 36.05 41.16
C ARG A 443 18.02 35.09 41.77
N ARG A 444 16.86 34.91 41.13
CA ARG A 444 15.76 34.10 41.67
C ARG A 444 15.83 32.63 41.28
N ILE A 445 16.38 32.30 40.12
CA ILE A 445 16.37 30.93 39.57
C ILE A 445 17.77 30.32 39.57
N VAL A 446 18.73 30.94 38.88
CA VAL A 446 20.05 30.35 38.65
C VAL A 446 20.89 30.30 39.93
N ALA A 447 21.01 31.41 40.66
CA ALA A 447 21.85 31.52 41.85
C ALA A 447 21.45 30.58 43.01
N PRO A 448 20.15 30.31 43.25
CA PRO A 448 19.74 29.24 44.17
C PRO A 448 19.97 27.82 43.63
N ALA A 449 19.77 27.58 42.34
CA ALA A 449 19.91 26.26 41.72
C ALA A 449 21.36 25.76 41.74
N VAL A 450 22.33 26.61 41.36
CA VAL A 450 23.77 26.27 41.34
C VAL A 450 24.33 25.88 42.71
N LYS A 451 23.65 26.27 43.80
CA LYS A 451 24.04 25.89 45.18
C LYS A 451 23.56 24.49 45.57
N LYS A 452 22.55 23.95 44.88
CA LYS A 452 21.94 22.65 45.16
C LYS A 452 22.44 21.56 44.23
N GLU A 453 22.61 21.89 42.95
CA GLU A 453 22.90 20.90 41.91
C GLU A 453 23.73 21.49 40.76
N CYS A 454 24.36 20.60 39.98
CA CYS A 454 25.06 20.99 38.76
C CYS A 454 24.06 21.56 37.75
N THR A 455 24.09 22.87 37.54
CA THR A 455 23.08 23.60 36.76
C THR A 455 23.66 24.04 35.42
N ALA A 456 22.98 23.67 34.33
CA ALA A 456 23.22 24.21 32.99
C ALA A 456 22.10 25.17 32.61
N VAL A 457 22.45 26.35 32.08
CA VAL A 457 21.49 27.36 31.63
C VAL A 457 21.51 27.43 30.11
N ILE A 458 20.37 27.22 29.48
CA ILE A 458 20.19 27.32 28.02
C ILE A 458 19.27 28.50 27.74
N ILE A 459 19.76 29.48 26.98
CA ILE A 459 18.99 30.65 26.57
C ILE A 459 18.77 30.56 25.06
N SER A 460 17.52 30.68 24.65
CA SER A 460 17.13 30.72 23.24
C SER A 460 16.48 32.07 22.94
N ASP A 461 16.97 32.75 21.92
CA ASP A 461 16.41 34.05 21.52
C ASP A 461 15.00 33.86 20.93
N GLY A 462 14.10 34.79 21.23
CA GLY A 462 12.71 34.75 20.76
C GLY A 462 11.89 33.55 21.26
N PHE A 463 12.32 32.87 22.33
CA PHE A 463 11.62 31.69 22.86
C PHE A 463 10.34 32.08 23.62
N ARG A 464 9.23 32.17 22.87
CA ARG A 464 7.92 32.54 23.39
C ARG A 464 7.42 31.50 24.39
N TYR A 465 6.56 31.94 25.31
CA TYR A 465 5.97 31.06 26.33
C TYR A 465 5.26 29.84 25.73
N GLU A 466 4.58 29.98 24.59
CA GLU A 466 3.93 28.85 23.91
C GLU A 466 4.94 27.76 23.49
N CYS A 467 6.14 28.15 23.05
CA CYS A 467 7.21 27.21 22.72
C CYS A 467 7.67 26.46 23.98
N GLY A 468 7.73 27.17 25.11
CA GLY A 468 8.00 26.60 26.43
C GLY A 468 6.92 25.60 26.85
N MET A 469 5.64 25.90 26.61
CA MET A 469 4.55 24.95 26.86
C MET A 469 4.72 23.67 26.05
N GLU A 470 5.04 23.78 24.75
CA GLU A 470 5.25 22.60 23.91
C GLU A 470 6.49 21.80 24.32
N LEU A 471 7.58 22.47 24.71
CA LEU A 471 8.78 21.80 25.21
C LEU A 471 8.51 21.07 26.54
N ASP A 472 7.81 21.71 27.48
CA ASP A 472 7.41 21.12 28.76
C ASP A 472 6.56 19.87 28.57
N GLU A 473 5.56 19.91 27.66
CA GLU A 473 4.76 18.73 27.30
C GLU A 473 5.64 17.58 26.79
N ARG A 474 6.55 17.87 25.85
CA ARG A 474 7.47 16.86 25.28
C ARG A 474 8.45 16.29 26.32
N LEU A 475 8.83 17.07 27.33
CA LEU A 475 9.69 16.60 28.42
C LEU A 475 8.93 15.71 29.38
N LYS A 476 7.69 16.06 29.74
CA LYS A 476 6.82 15.25 30.62
C LYS A 476 6.46 13.88 30.04
N GLU A 477 6.45 13.74 28.72
CA GLU A 477 6.26 12.44 28.05
C GLU A 477 7.46 11.48 28.26
N LYS A 478 8.63 11.98 28.68
CA LYS A 478 9.82 11.16 28.90
C LYS A 478 9.88 10.66 30.35
N ALA A 479 10.03 9.34 30.53
CA ALA A 479 10.05 8.69 31.85
C ALA A 479 11.14 9.21 32.82
N ASN A 480 12.25 9.76 32.29
CA ASN A 480 13.41 10.20 33.09
C ASN A 480 13.58 11.72 33.12
N ALA A 481 12.50 12.50 32.89
CA ALA A 481 12.54 13.95 32.94
C ALA A 481 11.45 14.48 33.87
N SER A 482 11.82 15.44 34.71
CA SER A 482 10.88 16.30 35.43
C SER A 482 11.02 17.72 34.90
N SER A 483 9.90 18.35 34.54
CA SER A 483 9.88 19.72 34.06
C SER A 483 8.83 20.57 34.78
N GLU A 484 9.20 21.82 35.04
CA GLU A 484 8.32 22.86 35.55
C GLU A 484 8.30 24.01 34.56
N LEU A 485 7.10 24.47 34.19
CA LEU A 485 6.91 25.60 33.30
C LEU A 485 6.60 26.86 34.11
N GLN A 486 7.44 27.87 33.98
CA GLN A 486 7.23 29.21 34.54
C GLN A 486 7.31 30.26 33.43
N TYR A 487 6.67 31.41 33.65
CA TYR A 487 6.77 32.56 32.74
C TYR A 487 7.58 33.69 33.38
N MET A 488 8.15 34.53 32.52
CA MET A 488 8.81 35.77 32.91
C MET A 488 8.29 36.92 32.05
N ILE A 489 8.13 38.09 32.66
CA ILE A 489 7.78 39.33 31.98
C ILE A 489 9.08 39.96 31.47
N SER A 490 9.18 40.17 30.15
CA SER A 490 10.38 40.75 29.54
C SER A 490 10.57 42.22 29.91
N LEU A 491 11.78 42.74 29.69
CA LEU A 491 12.01 44.19 29.68
C LEU A 491 11.36 44.82 28.43
N LEU A 492 11.03 46.11 28.52
CA LEU A 492 10.69 46.95 27.37
C LEU A 492 11.76 48.03 27.13
N PRO A 493 12.11 48.33 25.87
CA PRO A 493 11.68 47.61 24.66
C PRO A 493 12.24 46.18 24.63
N SER A 494 11.45 45.23 24.13
CA SER A 494 11.76 43.79 24.14
C SER A 494 12.68 43.36 23.00
N TYR A 495 13.86 43.98 22.90
CA TYR A 495 14.88 43.64 21.91
C TYR A 495 16.03 42.83 22.51
N THR A 496 16.74 42.08 21.66
CA THR A 496 17.70 41.05 22.07
C THR A 496 18.77 41.56 23.04
N ARG A 497 19.44 42.70 22.78
CA ARG A 497 20.57 43.14 23.63
C ARG A 497 20.12 43.41 25.08
N LEU A 498 19.00 44.11 25.28
CA LEU A 498 18.47 44.39 26.63
C LEU A 498 17.94 43.11 27.29
N GLY A 499 17.23 42.26 26.54
CA GLY A 499 16.71 41.00 27.05
C GLY A 499 17.80 40.05 27.53
N MET A 500 18.88 39.90 26.74
CA MET A 500 20.02 39.06 27.09
C MET A 500 20.79 39.63 28.29
N ALA A 501 21.03 40.94 28.31
CA ALA A 501 21.67 41.61 29.45
C ALA A 501 20.90 41.38 30.77
N GLY A 502 19.56 41.41 30.71
CA GLY A 502 18.72 41.13 31.88
C GLY A 502 18.83 39.69 32.40
N LEU A 503 19.21 38.71 31.58
CA LEU A 503 19.34 37.32 32.03
C LEU A 503 20.67 37.04 32.75
N LEU A 504 21.66 37.93 32.64
CA LEU A 504 22.98 37.80 33.24
C LEU A 504 22.99 38.23 34.72
N PRO A 505 23.99 37.83 35.52
CA PRO A 505 24.20 38.40 36.86
C PRO A 505 24.48 39.90 36.75
N HIS A 506 23.72 40.72 37.47
CA HIS A 506 23.92 42.17 37.49
C HIS A 506 23.36 42.81 38.77
N ASN A 507 23.87 43.99 39.12
CA ASN A 507 23.31 44.85 40.17
C ASN A 507 22.55 46.05 39.56
N SER A 508 22.93 46.48 38.37
CA SER A 508 22.36 47.63 37.66
C SER A 508 22.34 47.42 36.14
N LEU A 509 21.24 47.85 35.52
CA LEU A 509 21.08 47.92 34.07
C LEU A 509 20.76 49.38 33.70
N THR A 510 21.57 49.98 32.84
CA THR A 510 21.41 51.38 32.44
C THR A 510 21.64 51.56 30.94
N PHE A 511 21.24 52.72 30.42
CA PHE A 511 21.49 53.10 29.03
C PHE A 511 22.54 54.20 28.94
N THR A 512 23.41 54.13 27.94
CA THR A 512 24.21 55.28 27.52
C THR A 512 23.33 56.31 26.80
N ALA A 513 23.84 57.53 26.62
CA ALA A 513 23.19 58.54 25.79
C ALA A 513 23.01 58.11 24.31
N GLY A 514 23.77 57.10 23.86
CA GLY A 514 23.65 56.47 22.55
C GLY A 514 22.70 55.26 22.50
N TYR A 515 21.93 55.01 23.57
CA TYR A 515 21.02 53.86 23.72
C TYR A 515 21.71 52.48 23.77
N ASP A 516 23.00 52.43 24.10
CA ASP A 516 23.67 51.16 24.41
C ASP A 516 23.36 50.71 25.83
N VAL A 517 23.21 49.39 26.01
CA VAL A 517 22.94 48.78 27.33
C VAL A 517 24.24 48.59 28.08
N LEU A 518 24.30 49.10 29.31
CA LEU A 518 25.38 48.84 30.26
C LEU A 518 24.90 47.90 31.37
N VAL A 519 25.72 46.89 31.68
CA VAL A 519 25.55 45.97 32.81
C VAL A 519 26.63 46.31 33.84
N ASP A 520 26.22 46.78 35.02
CA ASP A 520 27.17 47.20 36.08
C ASP A 520 28.22 48.23 35.63
N GLY A 521 27.81 49.12 34.72
CA GLY A 521 28.67 50.18 34.17
C GLY A 521 29.45 49.77 32.92
N GLU A 522 29.47 48.49 32.56
CA GLU A 522 30.23 47.97 31.42
C GLU A 522 29.34 47.74 30.18
N PRO A 523 29.82 48.03 28.96
CA PRO A 523 29.06 47.79 27.74
C PRO A 523 28.72 46.31 27.54
N CYS A 524 27.44 46.03 27.29
CA CYS A 524 27.00 44.73 26.82
C CYS A 524 27.25 44.63 25.30
N VAL A 525 28.51 44.57 24.91
CA VAL A 525 28.96 44.32 23.54
C VAL A 525 29.78 43.04 23.56
N SER A 526 29.17 41.92 23.15
CA SER A 526 29.81 40.60 23.14
C SER A 526 30.16 40.06 24.54
N LEU A 527 29.20 39.35 25.14
CA LEU A 527 29.47 38.22 26.04
C LEU A 527 29.01 36.94 25.36
#